data_AF-A0A9D8P8N3-F1
#
_entry.id   AF-A0A9D8P8N3-F1
#
_cell.length_a   1.000
_cell.length_b   1.000
_cell.length_c   1.000
_cell.angle_alpha   90.00
_cell.angle_beta   90.00
_cell.angle_gamma   90.00
#
_symmetry.space_group_name_H-M   'P 1'
#
loop_
_entity.id
_entity.type
_entity.pdbx_description
1 polymer ?
#
loop_
_entity_poly.entity_id
_entity_poly.type
_entity_poly.pdbx_seq_one_letter_code
_entity_poly.pdbx_strand_id
1 'polypeptide(L)'
;MKSFAIMMTIAEMSMIFATLGCRAKDIASHRLPFLNNPSRDELSKTEAPSEHAQCQTTDDQWARWKTSEISRAAKSDYASNTRYIYDHLQECEPQIKKLSSSQVSFSNLRRFTHRHWLSKQPSHKLGLNIEDQAYLELLESRGYLSLPKSLSSQEFLLSLNNTTGDDAALIEKQIRTFDASWRAVYFRSRNLPTVDNSQARSRLLVYVPGATHDRFIQFGVRDDITAPLSSIVSQIIIEKTNFEDGSPLSKPIAHLIDLWRIRSAIGIQIVPRVSTVKTSEPCYSCHQSPLIKINPQPDTVKDDLSKIDLYAINDQIKKYGAAEFAGLDRNDLGPVVGDVVSEEQLLRAQECVRSFTADDELVNLVVSSMHCSSCHNGHRQFELQYYAAMPNQFALDTNMLRQSIVIDKTMPPDPALSDSGRKILFECLVRQTSRPDILKGDLEQWLLESDLRN
;
A
#
# COMPACT_ATOMS: atom_id res chain seq x y z
N MET A 1 46.05 -46.27 9.82
CA MET A 1 46.22 -47.01 8.54
C MET A 1 44.89 -47.02 7.80
N LYS A 2 44.95 -47.13 6.46
CA LYS A 2 43.84 -47.44 5.53
C LYS A 2 42.60 -46.53 5.60
N SER A 3 42.54 -45.62 4.63
CA SER A 3 41.30 -45.06 4.08
C SER A 3 40.34 -46.15 3.59
N PHE A 4 39.05 -45.84 3.52
CA PHE A 4 38.18 -46.37 2.47
C PHE A 4 37.19 -45.29 2.04
N ALA A 5 36.98 -45.16 0.74
CA ALA A 5 35.97 -44.29 0.14
C ALA A 5 35.16 -45.12 -0.85
N ILE A 6 33.84 -44.96 -0.83
CA ILE A 6 32.91 -45.52 -1.82
C ILE A 6 31.94 -44.39 -2.21
N MET A 7 31.43 -44.46 -3.43
CA MET A 7 30.80 -43.37 -4.19
C MET A 7 29.43 -43.82 -4.68
N MET A 8 28.48 -42.89 -4.90
CA MET A 8 27.23 -43.08 -5.69
C MET A 8 26.15 -44.00 -5.04
N THR A 9 24.83 -43.91 -5.30
CA THR A 9 23.96 -42.87 -5.94
C THR A 9 22.46 -43.10 -5.59
N ILE A 10 21.66 -42.02 -5.60
CA ILE A 10 20.27 -41.86 -6.12
C ILE A 10 19.13 -42.84 -5.67
N ALA A 11 18.06 -42.22 -5.15
CA ALA A 11 16.66 -42.70 -5.02
C ALA A 11 16.41 -43.98 -4.17
N GLU A 12 15.21 -44.27 -3.64
CA GLU A 12 13.85 -43.74 -3.82
C GLU A 12 13.12 -43.61 -2.47
N MET A 13 12.09 -42.76 -2.35
CA MET A 13 10.99 -43.05 -1.41
C MET A 13 9.70 -42.28 -1.71
N SER A 14 8.60 -43.02 -1.92
CA SER A 14 7.23 -42.55 -1.80
C SER A 14 6.50 -43.38 -0.76
N MET A 15 5.81 -42.72 0.18
CA MET A 15 4.34 -42.76 0.32
C MET A 15 3.69 -44.17 0.34
N ILE A 16 2.95 -44.59 1.38
CA ILE A 16 1.57 -44.16 1.69
C ILE A 16 1.12 -44.74 3.07
N PHE A 17 0.39 -43.94 3.88
CA PHE A 17 -0.72 -44.19 4.85
C PHE A 17 -0.88 -45.55 5.61
N ALA A 18 -1.69 -45.72 6.67
CA ALA A 18 -2.68 -44.87 7.37
C ALA A 18 -2.53 -45.08 8.91
N THR A 19 -3.44 -44.86 9.89
CA THR A 19 -4.87 -44.43 10.11
C THR A 19 -4.92 -44.08 11.63
N LEU A 20 -5.83 -43.37 12.31
CA LEU A 20 -7.16 -42.71 12.19
C LEU A 20 -7.17 -41.58 13.28
N GLY A 21 -8.11 -40.63 13.42
CA GLY A 21 -9.26 -40.27 12.57
C GLY A 21 -10.53 -39.95 13.38
N CYS A 22 -11.11 -38.76 13.22
CA CYS A 22 -12.49 -38.47 13.62
C CYS A 22 -13.14 -37.40 12.71
N ARG A 23 -14.48 -37.41 12.63
CA ARG A 23 -15.26 -36.89 11.48
C ARG A 23 -15.44 -35.37 11.48
N ALA A 24 -15.35 -34.77 10.29
CA ALA A 24 -16.04 -33.51 9.97
C ALA A 24 -17.39 -33.82 9.28
N LYS A 25 -18.37 -32.94 9.45
CA LYS A 25 -19.62 -32.93 8.66
C LYS A 25 -20.20 -31.51 8.58
N ASP A 26 -20.70 -31.17 7.40
CA ASP A 26 -21.79 -30.22 7.16
C ASP A 26 -21.71 -28.82 7.81
N ILE A 27 -20.73 -28.00 7.36
CA ILE A 27 -20.95 -26.54 7.24
C ILE A 27 -20.80 -26.18 5.76
N ALA A 28 -21.90 -25.74 5.14
CA ALA A 28 -21.91 -25.29 3.76
C ALA A 28 -21.16 -23.96 3.64
N SER A 29 -20.10 -23.92 2.83
CA SER A 29 -19.42 -22.67 2.49
C SER A 29 -20.21 -21.95 1.40
N HIS A 30 -20.76 -20.77 1.71
CA HIS A 30 -21.14 -19.79 0.70
C HIS A 30 -19.88 -19.25 0.02
N ARG A 31 -19.35 -20.03 -0.94
CA ARG A 31 -18.38 -19.52 -1.90
C ARG A 31 -19.07 -18.44 -2.73
N LEU A 32 -18.64 -17.19 -2.56
CA LEU A 32 -18.81 -16.19 -3.61
C LEU A 32 -18.11 -16.72 -4.88
N PRO A 33 -18.65 -16.49 -6.08
CA PRO A 33 -18.05 -16.97 -7.32
C PRO A 33 -16.72 -16.24 -7.54
N PHE A 34 -15.61 -16.94 -7.32
CA PHE A 34 -14.29 -16.46 -7.74
C PHE A 34 -14.28 -16.31 -9.25
N LEU A 35 -13.92 -15.12 -9.73
CA LEU A 35 -13.59 -14.91 -11.13
C LEU A 35 -12.35 -15.75 -11.46
N ASN A 36 -12.45 -16.61 -12.47
CA ASN A 36 -11.30 -17.31 -13.00
C ASN A 36 -10.39 -16.30 -13.70
N ASN A 37 -9.35 -15.82 -13.01
CA ASN A 37 -8.26 -15.11 -13.68
C ASN A 37 -7.63 -16.04 -14.72
N PRO A 38 -7.47 -15.61 -15.99
CA PRO A 38 -6.79 -16.40 -17.00
C PRO A 38 -5.32 -16.61 -16.62
N SER A 39 -4.67 -17.61 -17.23
CA SER A 39 -3.26 -17.85 -16.95
C SER A 39 -2.39 -16.67 -17.42
N ARG A 40 -1.27 -16.43 -16.73
CA ARG A 40 -0.39 -15.28 -17.00
C ARG A 40 0.16 -15.28 -18.43
N ASP A 41 0.22 -16.45 -19.05
CA ASP A 41 0.71 -16.65 -20.42
C ASP A 41 -0.38 -16.38 -21.48
N GLU A 42 -1.67 -16.53 -21.17
CA GLU A 42 -2.76 -16.22 -22.12
C GLU A 42 -2.91 -14.71 -22.37
N LEU A 43 -2.62 -13.89 -21.35
CA LEU A 43 -2.55 -12.42 -21.47
C LEU A 43 -1.38 -11.93 -22.35
N SER A 44 -0.44 -12.80 -22.75
CA SER A 44 0.67 -12.40 -23.64
C SER A 44 0.27 -12.25 -25.12
N LYS A 45 -0.93 -12.70 -25.51
CA LYS A 45 -1.45 -12.63 -26.89
C LYS A 45 -2.19 -11.32 -27.19
N THR A 46 -1.89 -10.24 -26.48
CA THR A 46 -2.33 -8.89 -26.89
C THR A 46 -1.77 -8.56 -28.27
N GLU A 47 -2.55 -7.80 -29.04
CA GLU A 47 -2.26 -7.41 -30.42
C GLU A 47 -0.85 -6.83 -30.56
N ALA A 48 -0.18 -7.13 -31.67
CA ALA A 48 1.10 -6.50 -32.00
C ALA A 48 0.93 -4.97 -31.98
N PRO A 49 1.91 -4.20 -31.47
CA PRO A 49 1.78 -2.75 -31.39
C PRO A 49 1.49 -2.21 -32.79
N SER A 50 0.38 -1.48 -32.92
CA SER A 50 -0.02 -0.87 -34.19
C SER A 50 1.09 0.02 -34.72
N GLU A 51 1.17 0.14 -36.04
CA GLU A 51 2.00 1.16 -36.72
C GLU A 51 1.87 2.52 -35.99
N HIS A 52 2.99 3.22 -35.78
CA HIS A 52 3.07 4.43 -34.95
C HIS A 52 1.85 5.33 -35.14
N ALA A 53 0.99 5.35 -34.10
CA ALA A 53 -0.32 5.98 -34.21
C ALA A 53 -0.13 7.48 -34.43
N GLN A 54 -0.61 7.98 -35.56
CA GLN A 54 -0.36 9.37 -35.93
C GLN A 54 -0.91 10.33 -34.85
N CYS A 55 -0.03 11.22 -34.37
CA CYS A 55 -0.40 12.23 -33.38
C CYS A 55 -1.61 13.03 -33.83
N GLN A 56 -2.62 13.09 -32.97
CA GLN A 56 -3.88 13.74 -33.26
C GLN A 56 -3.68 15.26 -33.43
N THR A 57 -4.47 15.87 -34.32
CA THR A 57 -4.27 17.24 -34.80
C THR A 57 -5.33 18.24 -34.35
N THR A 58 -6.38 17.78 -33.66
CA THR A 58 -7.47 18.61 -33.13
C THR A 58 -7.94 18.10 -31.76
N ASP A 59 -8.50 19.00 -30.94
CA ASP A 59 -9.10 18.68 -29.63
C ASP A 59 -10.08 17.49 -29.73
N ASP A 60 -10.97 17.47 -30.74
CA ASP A 60 -11.94 16.38 -30.94
C ASP A 60 -11.30 15.01 -31.24
N GLN A 61 -10.17 14.98 -31.94
CA GLN A 61 -9.43 13.74 -32.17
C GLN A 61 -8.74 13.28 -30.88
N TRP A 62 -8.12 14.22 -30.16
CA TRP A 62 -7.45 13.99 -28.89
C TRP A 62 -8.40 13.51 -27.79
N ALA A 63 -9.57 14.13 -27.65
CA ALA A 63 -10.61 13.72 -26.70
C ALA A 63 -11.13 12.30 -26.99
N ARG A 64 -11.37 11.97 -28.27
CA ARG A 64 -11.79 10.62 -28.67
C ARG A 64 -10.71 9.57 -28.45
N TRP A 65 -9.45 9.86 -28.79
CA TRP A 65 -8.32 8.97 -28.49
C TRP A 65 -8.18 8.75 -26.98
N LYS A 66 -8.11 9.83 -26.19
CA LYS A 66 -8.03 9.79 -24.72
C LYS A 66 -9.12 8.89 -24.12
N THR A 67 -10.38 9.11 -24.54
CA THR A 67 -11.54 8.32 -24.11
C THR A 67 -11.43 6.84 -24.52
N SER A 68 -11.00 6.55 -25.76
CA SER A 68 -10.77 5.18 -26.26
C SER A 68 -9.69 4.45 -25.46
N GLU A 69 -8.55 5.09 -25.23
CA GLU A 69 -7.41 4.45 -24.58
C GLU A 69 -7.62 4.21 -23.09
N ILE A 70 -8.24 5.17 -22.39
CA ILE A 70 -8.71 4.96 -21.00
C ILE A 70 -9.73 3.82 -20.97
N SER A 71 -10.70 3.77 -21.90
CA SER A 71 -11.67 2.67 -21.97
C SER A 71 -11.00 1.31 -22.21
N ARG A 72 -9.96 1.22 -23.06
CA ARG A 72 -9.26 -0.04 -23.33
C ARG A 72 -8.43 -0.48 -22.12
N ALA A 73 -7.78 0.46 -21.44
CA ALA A 73 -6.97 0.16 -20.26
C ALA A 73 -7.83 -0.19 -19.04
N ALA A 74 -8.91 0.54 -18.77
CA ALA A 74 -9.85 0.23 -17.68
C ALA A 74 -10.49 -1.17 -17.83
N LYS A 75 -10.76 -1.62 -19.07
CA LYS A 75 -11.23 -2.97 -19.37
C LYS A 75 -10.22 -4.10 -19.12
N SER A 76 -8.94 -3.77 -18.89
CA SER A 76 -7.89 -4.73 -18.51
C SER A 76 -7.32 -4.44 -17.12
N ASP A 77 -8.06 -3.73 -16.26
CA ASP A 77 -7.61 -3.25 -14.94
C ASP A 77 -6.26 -2.50 -15.02
N TYR A 78 -6.05 -1.79 -16.14
CA TYR A 78 -4.82 -1.11 -16.54
C TYR A 78 -3.56 -2.03 -16.61
N ALA A 79 -3.74 -3.36 -16.56
CA ALA A 79 -2.67 -4.35 -16.66
C ALA A 79 -1.95 -4.30 -18.03
N SER A 80 -2.69 -4.03 -19.11
CA SER A 80 -2.16 -3.79 -20.46
C SER A 80 -2.25 -2.31 -20.88
N ASN A 81 -1.81 -1.99 -22.09
CA ASN A 81 -1.91 -0.67 -22.77
C ASN A 81 -1.17 0.53 -22.13
N THR A 82 -0.95 0.57 -20.81
CA THR A 82 -0.42 1.78 -20.13
C THR A 82 0.93 2.25 -20.66
N ARG A 83 1.83 1.34 -21.07
CA ARG A 83 3.07 1.72 -21.75
C ARG A 83 2.80 2.47 -23.06
N TYR A 84 1.98 1.92 -23.94
CA TYR A 84 1.66 2.51 -25.24
C TYR A 84 1.06 3.92 -25.08
N ILE A 85 0.15 4.10 -24.12
CA ILE A 85 -0.42 5.41 -23.81
C ILE A 85 0.67 6.39 -23.35
N TYR A 86 1.60 5.96 -22.50
CA TYR A 86 2.71 6.82 -22.06
C TYR A 86 3.67 7.19 -23.21
N ASP A 87 4.14 6.19 -23.96
CA ASP A 87 5.08 6.37 -25.07
C ASP A 87 4.47 7.29 -26.16
N HIS A 88 3.17 7.13 -26.50
CA HIS A 88 2.43 8.02 -27.42
C HIS A 88 2.27 9.45 -26.90
N LEU A 89 2.00 9.62 -25.60
CA LEU A 89 1.92 10.95 -24.97
C LEU A 89 3.27 11.67 -24.88
N GLN A 90 4.39 10.94 -24.92
CA GLN A 90 5.71 11.54 -25.12
C GLN A 90 5.94 11.93 -26.58
N GLU A 91 5.72 11.03 -27.53
CA GLU A 91 5.95 11.26 -28.97
C GLU A 91 5.16 12.49 -29.47
N CYS A 92 3.93 12.65 -28.99
CA CYS A 92 3.00 13.70 -29.41
C CYS A 92 2.94 14.94 -28.50
N GLU A 93 3.85 15.10 -27.53
CA GLU A 93 3.86 16.26 -26.64
C GLU A 93 3.89 17.63 -27.37
N PRO A 94 4.63 17.82 -28.49
CA PRO A 94 4.63 19.08 -29.25
C PRO A 94 3.29 19.44 -29.92
N GLN A 95 2.40 18.46 -30.08
CA GLN A 95 1.04 18.63 -30.58
C GLN A 95 0.10 18.94 -29.41
N ILE A 96 0.20 18.17 -28.31
CA ILE A 96 -0.58 18.37 -27.08
C ILE A 96 -0.38 19.78 -26.50
N LYS A 97 0.85 20.29 -26.50
CA LYS A 97 1.18 21.65 -26.03
C LYS A 97 0.55 22.80 -26.84
N LYS A 98 -0.10 22.51 -27.97
CA LYS A 98 -0.84 23.50 -28.79
C LYS A 98 -2.35 23.48 -28.53
N LEU A 99 -2.85 22.49 -27.78
CA LEU A 99 -4.24 22.40 -27.37
C LEU A 99 -4.47 23.33 -26.17
N SER A 100 -5.63 23.99 -26.10
CA SER A 100 -5.94 25.04 -25.11
C SER A 100 -6.92 24.61 -24.02
N SER A 101 -7.42 23.37 -24.07
CA SER A 101 -8.60 22.90 -23.32
C SER A 101 -8.38 21.65 -22.46
N SER A 102 -7.19 21.03 -22.55
CA SER A 102 -6.95 19.65 -22.11
C SER A 102 -5.59 19.41 -21.43
N GLN A 103 -4.81 20.45 -21.13
CA GLN A 103 -3.42 20.27 -20.65
C GLN A 103 -3.36 19.59 -19.28
N VAL A 104 -4.34 19.79 -18.40
CA VAL A 104 -4.44 19.09 -17.11
C VAL A 104 -4.69 17.60 -17.33
N SER A 105 -5.74 17.19 -18.08
CA SER A 105 -5.96 15.76 -18.36
C SER A 105 -4.78 15.05 -19.02
N PHE A 106 -4.04 15.72 -19.93
CA PHE A 106 -2.86 15.11 -20.53
C PHE A 106 -1.69 14.96 -19.55
N SER A 107 -1.54 15.90 -18.61
CA SER A 107 -0.60 15.75 -17.50
C SER A 107 -1.01 14.60 -16.56
N ASN A 108 -2.28 14.54 -16.17
CA ASN A 108 -2.86 13.50 -15.30
C ASN A 108 -2.71 12.11 -15.91
N LEU A 109 -3.14 11.94 -17.17
CA LEU A 109 -3.03 10.67 -17.88
C LEU A 109 -1.57 10.25 -18.08
N ARG A 110 -0.68 11.17 -18.48
CA ARG A 110 0.75 10.88 -18.65
C ARG A 110 1.40 10.45 -17.34
N ARG A 111 1.11 11.13 -16.21
CA ARG A 111 1.55 10.72 -14.87
C ARG A 111 1.06 9.31 -14.55
N PHE A 112 -0.25 9.09 -14.59
CA PHE A 112 -0.84 7.79 -14.25
C PHE A 112 -0.26 6.64 -15.07
N THR A 113 -0.16 6.79 -16.39
CA THR A 113 0.34 5.72 -17.26
C THR A 113 1.85 5.50 -17.16
N HIS A 114 2.64 6.57 -16.98
CA HIS A 114 4.06 6.48 -16.64
C HIS A 114 4.28 5.61 -15.40
N ARG A 115 3.56 5.94 -14.32
CA ARG A 115 3.74 5.37 -12.99
C ARG A 115 3.25 3.92 -12.93
N HIS A 116 2.17 3.62 -13.65
CA HIS A 116 1.72 2.24 -13.86
C HIS A 116 2.66 1.41 -14.75
N TRP A 117 3.35 2.03 -15.71
CA TRP A 117 4.37 1.35 -16.51
C TRP A 117 5.68 1.13 -15.71
N LEU A 118 6.12 2.12 -14.92
CA LEU A 118 7.30 2.02 -14.05
C LEU A 118 7.17 0.87 -13.05
N SER A 119 6.03 0.72 -12.37
CA SER A 119 5.80 -0.36 -11.38
C SER A 119 5.95 -1.77 -11.96
N LYS A 120 5.82 -1.92 -13.29
CA LYS A 120 6.03 -3.19 -14.01
C LYS A 120 7.52 -3.43 -14.32
N GLN A 121 8.39 -2.42 -14.36
CA GLN A 121 9.80 -2.54 -14.80
C GLN A 121 10.68 -3.31 -13.79
N PRO A 122 11.77 -3.98 -14.24
CA PRO A 122 12.68 -4.70 -13.36
C PRO A 122 13.46 -3.82 -12.37
N SER A 123 13.83 -2.60 -12.76
CA SER A 123 14.62 -1.66 -11.94
C SER A 123 13.80 -0.74 -11.03
N HIS A 124 12.47 -0.90 -10.99
CA HIS A 124 11.54 -0.03 -10.26
C HIS A 124 10.49 -0.87 -9.51
N LYS A 125 10.91 -1.87 -8.73
CA LYS A 125 10.04 -2.71 -7.88
C LYS A 125 9.61 -2.03 -6.59
N LEU A 126 10.35 -1.04 -6.11
CA LEU A 126 9.83 -0.06 -5.15
C LEU A 126 8.85 0.91 -5.81
N GLY A 127 8.95 1.05 -7.13
CA GLY A 127 8.05 1.82 -7.99
C GLY A 127 8.15 3.33 -7.78
N LEU A 128 9.30 3.83 -7.34
CA LEU A 128 9.61 5.26 -7.25
C LEU A 128 9.77 5.87 -8.66
N ASN A 129 10.07 7.17 -8.76
CA ASN A 129 10.50 7.86 -9.99
C ASN A 129 12.03 7.81 -10.20
N ILE A 130 12.70 6.94 -9.46
CA ILE A 130 14.14 6.66 -9.48
C ILE A 130 14.33 5.15 -9.41
N GLU A 131 15.44 4.64 -9.97
CA GLU A 131 15.73 3.20 -9.94
C GLU A 131 15.95 2.71 -8.52
N ASP A 132 15.51 1.48 -8.22
CA ASP A 132 15.63 0.83 -6.91
C ASP A 132 17.09 0.87 -6.40
N GLN A 133 18.06 0.63 -7.29
CA GLN A 133 19.48 0.63 -6.95
C GLN A 133 19.99 2.02 -6.57
N ALA A 134 19.65 3.06 -7.34
CA ALA A 134 20.03 4.44 -7.04
C ALA A 134 19.38 4.93 -5.73
N TYR A 135 18.16 4.49 -5.42
CA TYR A 135 17.53 4.74 -4.13
C TYR A 135 18.23 4.01 -2.98
N LEU A 136 18.65 2.75 -3.15
CA LEU A 136 19.45 2.04 -2.14
C LEU A 136 20.78 2.75 -1.87
N GLU A 137 21.49 3.21 -2.90
CA GLU A 137 22.75 3.96 -2.77
C GLU A 137 22.55 5.31 -2.06
N LEU A 138 21.45 6.01 -2.34
CA LEU A 138 21.03 7.20 -1.60
C LEU A 138 20.78 6.89 -0.11
N LEU A 139 20.10 5.78 0.20
CA LEU A 139 19.87 5.35 1.59
C LEU A 139 21.15 4.87 2.28
N GLU A 140 22.08 4.25 1.56
CA GLU A 140 23.36 3.78 2.12
C GLU A 140 24.27 4.96 2.46
N SER A 141 24.43 5.91 1.54
CA SER A 141 25.23 7.14 1.76
C SER A 141 24.73 7.98 2.94
N ARG A 142 23.44 7.91 3.25
CA ARG A 142 22.79 8.58 4.39
C ARG A 142 22.82 7.77 5.69
N GLY A 143 23.33 6.54 5.69
CA GLY A 143 23.31 5.63 6.85
C GLY A 143 21.89 5.18 7.24
N TYR A 144 20.97 5.12 6.28
CA TYR A 144 19.56 4.85 6.50
C TYR A 144 19.24 3.34 6.48
N LEU A 145 19.97 2.53 5.69
CA LEU A 145 19.79 1.08 5.58
C LEU A 145 20.16 0.28 6.86
N SER A 146 20.98 0.86 7.75
CA SER A 146 21.45 0.17 8.95
C SER A 146 20.51 0.39 10.15
N LEU A 147 20.18 -0.69 10.89
CA LEU A 147 19.45 -0.58 12.15
C LEU A 147 20.36 -0.11 13.30
N PRO A 148 19.84 0.65 14.28
CA PRO A 148 20.54 0.92 15.54
C PRO A 148 21.14 -0.34 16.16
N LYS A 149 22.37 -0.25 16.67
CA LYS A 149 23.21 -1.41 17.07
C LYS A 149 22.51 -2.40 18.00
N SER A 150 21.66 -1.92 18.92
CA SER A 150 20.90 -2.76 19.85
C SER A 150 19.85 -3.61 19.13
N LEU A 151 19.17 -3.04 18.12
CA LEU A 151 18.15 -3.71 17.31
C LEU A 151 18.73 -4.62 16.21
N SER A 152 20.01 -4.49 15.90
CA SER A 152 20.78 -5.42 15.04
C SER A 152 21.63 -6.43 15.84
N SER A 153 21.55 -6.42 17.18
CA SER A 153 22.27 -7.37 18.03
C SER A 153 21.70 -8.79 17.92
N GLN A 154 22.57 -9.80 17.97
CA GLN A 154 22.13 -11.20 17.89
C GLN A 154 21.24 -11.59 19.08
N GLU A 155 21.51 -11.05 20.27
CA GLU A 155 20.68 -11.25 21.47
C GLU A 155 19.24 -10.80 21.22
N PHE A 156 19.04 -9.56 20.77
CA PHE A 156 17.70 -9.03 20.46
C PHE A 156 17.03 -9.83 19.33
N LEU A 157 17.73 -10.12 18.24
CA LEU A 157 17.15 -10.83 17.09
C LEU A 157 16.80 -12.29 17.39
N LEU A 158 17.57 -12.98 18.23
CA LEU A 158 17.24 -14.34 18.70
C LEU A 158 16.07 -14.31 19.69
N SER A 159 16.07 -13.36 20.63
CA SER A 159 14.94 -13.12 21.55
C SER A 159 13.64 -12.89 20.78
N LEU A 160 13.68 -12.02 19.75
CA LEU A 160 12.55 -11.66 18.90
C LEU A 160 12.03 -12.83 18.03
N ASN A 161 12.90 -13.76 17.60
CA ASN A 161 12.45 -14.98 16.91
C ASN A 161 11.71 -15.94 17.86
N ASN A 162 12.07 -15.94 19.15
CA ASN A 162 11.45 -16.78 20.17
C ASN A 162 10.24 -16.12 20.84
N THR A 163 10.03 -14.82 20.64
CA THR A 163 8.88 -14.05 21.11
C THR A 163 7.58 -14.53 20.46
N THR A 164 6.51 -14.63 21.24
CA THR A 164 5.11 -14.75 20.80
C THR A 164 4.30 -13.54 21.32
N GLY A 165 2.98 -13.51 21.10
CA GLY A 165 2.14 -12.40 21.57
C GLY A 165 2.03 -12.24 23.08
N ASP A 166 2.29 -13.28 23.86
CA ASP A 166 2.27 -13.20 25.31
C ASP A 166 3.64 -12.80 25.91
N ASP A 167 4.72 -12.92 25.13
CA ASP A 167 6.08 -12.47 25.50
C ASP A 167 6.33 -10.97 25.24
N ALA A 168 5.39 -10.30 24.56
CA ALA A 168 5.47 -8.92 24.08
C ALA A 168 6.08 -7.93 25.09
N ALA A 169 5.53 -7.92 26.31
CA ALA A 169 5.91 -7.00 27.38
C ALA A 169 7.33 -7.21 27.93
N LEU A 170 8.01 -8.32 27.59
CA LEU A 170 9.42 -8.51 27.89
C LEU A 170 10.31 -7.78 26.87
N ILE A 171 9.99 -7.86 25.58
CA ILE A 171 10.75 -7.22 24.50
C ILE A 171 10.58 -5.70 24.54
N GLU A 172 9.36 -5.21 24.82
CA GLU A 172 9.10 -3.77 24.99
C GLU A 172 9.92 -3.19 26.16
N LYS A 173 10.08 -3.95 27.26
CA LYS A 173 10.96 -3.57 28.37
C LYS A 173 12.44 -3.62 27.97
N GLN A 174 12.87 -4.65 27.24
CA GLN A 174 14.25 -4.75 26.73
C GLN A 174 14.59 -3.56 25.83
N ILE A 175 13.68 -3.11 24.97
CA ILE A 175 13.91 -1.94 24.12
C ILE A 175 14.12 -0.66 24.94
N ARG A 176 13.35 -0.46 26.01
CA ARG A 176 13.51 0.70 26.91
C ARG A 176 14.82 0.69 27.71
N THR A 177 15.55 -0.44 27.81
CA THR A 177 16.90 -0.46 28.40
C THR A 177 17.99 -0.09 27.40
N PHE A 178 17.71 -0.09 26.09
CA PHE A 178 18.65 0.40 25.08
C PHE A 178 18.76 1.94 25.11
N ASP A 179 17.63 2.63 25.25
CA ASP A 179 17.53 4.08 25.34
C ASP A 179 16.15 4.48 25.91
N ALA A 180 16.12 5.35 26.92
CA ALA A 180 14.90 5.78 27.59
C ALA A 180 14.01 6.72 26.76
N SER A 181 14.53 7.26 25.64
CA SER A 181 13.77 8.08 24.68
C SER A 181 13.00 7.25 23.66
N TRP A 182 13.42 5.99 23.41
CA TRP A 182 12.77 5.12 22.42
C TRP A 182 11.40 4.65 22.92
N ARG A 183 10.48 4.39 22.00
CA ARG A 183 9.14 3.90 22.29
C ARG A 183 8.90 2.57 21.59
N ALA A 184 8.21 1.65 22.25
CA ALA A 184 7.95 0.31 21.76
C ALA A 184 6.47 -0.03 21.94
N VAL A 185 5.87 -0.60 20.89
CA VAL A 185 4.54 -1.20 20.96
C VAL A 185 4.49 -2.48 20.13
N TYR A 186 4.20 -3.58 20.82
CA TYR A 186 3.75 -4.82 20.22
C TYR A 186 2.25 -4.72 19.95
N PHE A 187 1.81 -5.20 18.78
CA PHE A 187 0.39 -5.25 18.45
C PHE A 187 0.11 -6.27 17.36
N ARG A 188 -1.19 -6.53 17.12
CA ARG A 188 -1.66 -7.32 15.99
C ARG A 188 -2.28 -6.41 14.93
N SER A 189 -1.88 -6.58 13.68
CA SER A 189 -2.49 -5.91 12.52
C SER A 189 -3.92 -6.40 12.30
N ARG A 190 -4.88 -5.46 12.20
CA ARG A 190 -6.30 -5.75 11.90
C ARG A 190 -6.46 -6.41 10.53
N ASN A 191 -5.75 -5.89 9.54
CA ASN A 191 -6.08 -6.11 8.13
C ASN A 191 -4.95 -6.84 7.41
N LEU A 192 -3.77 -6.21 7.34
CA LEU A 192 -2.65 -6.68 6.52
C LEU A 192 -1.74 -7.66 7.28
N PRO A 193 -1.58 -8.92 6.80
CA PRO A 193 -0.51 -9.82 7.24
C PRO A 193 0.87 -9.33 6.75
N THR A 194 1.95 -10.04 7.06
CA THR A 194 3.26 -9.77 6.45
C THR A 194 3.26 -10.22 5.00
N VAL A 195 3.92 -9.47 4.12
CA VAL A 195 4.13 -9.84 2.71
C VAL A 195 5.24 -10.88 2.54
N ASP A 196 5.26 -11.86 3.45
CA ASP A 196 6.15 -13.02 3.45
C ASP A 196 5.36 -14.32 3.71
N ASN A 197 6.02 -15.46 3.57
CA ASN A 197 5.38 -16.78 3.70
C ASN A 197 4.88 -17.12 5.12
N SER A 198 5.13 -16.27 6.13
CA SER A 198 4.54 -16.48 7.47
C SER A 198 3.11 -15.94 7.57
N GLN A 199 2.73 -14.97 6.74
CA GLN A 199 1.46 -14.25 6.81
C GLN A 199 1.13 -13.73 8.23
N ALA A 200 2.15 -13.46 9.04
CA ALA A 200 1.98 -13.08 10.42
C ALA A 200 1.24 -11.75 10.54
N ARG A 201 0.36 -11.63 11.52
CA ARG A 201 -0.36 -10.39 11.84
C ARG A 201 0.28 -9.66 13.02
N SER A 202 1.04 -10.35 13.85
CA SER A 202 1.76 -9.78 14.98
C SER A 202 2.97 -8.92 14.58
N ARG A 203 3.14 -7.79 15.26
CA ARG A 203 4.13 -6.74 14.97
C ARG A 203 4.79 -6.28 16.25
N LEU A 204 6.04 -5.88 16.14
CA LEU A 204 6.74 -5.04 17.12
C LEU A 204 7.21 -3.78 16.42
N LEU A 205 6.61 -2.64 16.76
CA LEU A 205 7.04 -1.33 16.29
C LEU A 205 7.93 -0.66 17.33
N VAL A 206 9.08 -0.16 16.87
CA VAL A 206 10.02 0.64 17.64
C VAL A 206 10.14 2.02 17.01
N TYR A 207 9.82 3.06 17.78
CA TYR A 207 10.09 4.45 17.43
C TYR A 207 11.40 4.90 18.09
N VAL A 208 12.34 5.35 17.26
CA VAL A 208 13.66 5.84 17.63
C VAL A 208 13.73 7.32 17.23
N PRO A 209 13.65 8.27 18.18
CA PRO A 209 13.86 9.68 17.89
C PRO A 209 15.33 9.97 17.54
N GLY A 210 15.56 11.01 16.75
CA GLY A 210 16.88 11.57 16.46
C GLY A 210 16.83 13.08 16.22
N ALA A 211 17.99 13.70 16.01
CA ALA A 211 18.05 15.14 15.71
C ALA A 211 17.61 15.42 14.26
N THR A 212 18.36 14.90 13.29
CA THR A 212 18.15 15.11 11.84
C THR A 212 17.01 14.28 11.27
N HIS A 213 16.79 13.07 11.80
CA HIS A 213 15.76 12.15 11.36
C HIS A 213 15.23 11.28 12.52
N ASP A 214 13.97 10.91 12.44
CA ASP A 214 13.34 9.92 13.33
C ASP A 214 13.15 8.60 12.56
N ARG A 215 13.09 7.45 13.27
CA ARG A 215 12.90 6.12 12.65
C ARG A 215 11.76 5.36 13.28
N PHE A 216 10.92 4.73 12.46
CA PHE A 216 9.86 3.80 12.84
C PHE A 216 10.23 2.44 12.26
N ILE A 217 10.65 1.50 13.11
CA ILE A 217 11.18 0.18 12.72
C ILE A 217 10.18 -0.88 13.17
N GLN A 218 9.55 -1.56 12.22
CA GLN A 218 8.51 -2.55 12.46
C GLN A 218 8.98 -3.96 12.09
N PHE A 219 9.14 -4.81 13.08
CA PHE A 219 9.44 -6.22 12.90
C PHE A 219 8.16 -7.05 12.78
N GLY A 220 8.11 -7.98 11.83
CA GLY A 220 7.13 -9.07 11.88
C GLY A 220 7.46 -10.03 13.01
N VAL A 221 6.52 -10.26 13.93
CA VAL A 221 6.66 -11.27 14.99
C VAL A 221 5.70 -12.42 14.68
N ARG A 222 6.07 -13.65 15.00
CA ARG A 222 5.18 -14.80 14.85
C ARG A 222 3.92 -14.61 15.70
N ASP A 223 2.80 -15.10 15.18
CA ASP A 223 1.52 -15.04 15.86
C ASP A 223 1.51 -15.98 17.09
N ASP A 224 2.10 -17.17 16.95
CA ASP A 224 2.24 -18.20 18.00
C ASP A 224 3.52 -19.04 17.81
N ILE A 225 3.75 -20.02 18.69
CA ILE A 225 4.92 -20.92 18.71
C ILE A 225 5.04 -21.84 17.47
N THR A 226 3.92 -22.15 16.81
CA THR A 226 3.82 -23.05 15.64
C THR A 226 3.81 -22.29 14.31
N ALA A 227 3.39 -21.02 14.31
CA ALA A 227 3.39 -20.16 13.14
C ALA A 227 4.82 -19.99 12.56
N PRO A 228 4.98 -19.91 11.22
CA PRO A 228 6.30 -19.70 10.61
C PRO A 228 6.93 -18.37 11.06
N LEU A 229 8.27 -18.33 11.12
CA LEU A 229 8.98 -17.11 11.47
C LEU A 229 8.91 -16.10 10.31
N SER A 230 8.23 -14.97 10.52
CA SER A 230 8.31 -13.82 9.61
C SER A 230 9.75 -13.39 9.38
N SER A 231 10.08 -12.94 8.18
CA SER A 231 11.38 -12.37 7.83
C SER A 231 11.34 -10.85 7.70
N ILE A 232 10.17 -10.26 7.37
CA ILE A 232 9.97 -8.81 7.20
C ILE A 232 10.48 -7.98 8.37
N VAL A 233 11.23 -6.92 8.06
CA VAL A 233 11.50 -5.78 8.94
C VAL A 233 11.32 -4.51 8.10
N SER A 234 10.20 -3.84 8.27
CA SER A 234 9.91 -2.59 7.54
C SER A 234 10.44 -1.40 8.34
N GLN A 235 11.08 -0.44 7.69
CA GLN A 235 11.56 0.78 8.32
C GLN A 235 11.06 2.01 7.55
N ILE A 236 10.56 3.00 8.29
CA ILE A 236 10.22 4.33 7.79
C ILE A 236 11.16 5.32 8.49
N ILE A 237 11.88 6.12 7.73
CA ILE A 237 12.71 7.22 8.26
C ILE A 237 12.05 8.53 7.88
N ILE A 238 11.84 9.39 8.87
CA ILE A 238 11.33 10.75 8.68
C ILE A 238 12.50 11.71 8.84
N GLU A 239 13.04 12.16 7.71
CA GLU A 239 14.04 13.21 7.60
C GLU A 239 13.40 14.56 7.89
N LYS A 240 14.01 15.33 8.81
CA LYS A 240 13.50 16.61 9.33
C LYS A 240 14.42 17.79 8.97
N THR A 241 15.64 17.49 8.54
CA THR A 241 16.67 18.45 8.13
C THR A 241 17.26 18.03 6.79
N ASN A 242 17.58 18.99 5.92
CA ASN A 242 18.34 18.74 4.70
C ASN A 242 19.68 18.07 5.05
N PHE A 243 20.00 16.98 4.36
CA PHE A 243 21.23 16.20 4.55
C PHE A 243 22.52 16.98 4.26
N GLU A 244 22.47 17.98 3.36
CA GLU A 244 23.67 18.70 2.90
C GLU A 244 24.12 19.83 3.83
N ASP A 245 23.17 20.58 4.41
CA ASP A 245 23.45 21.78 5.23
C ASP A 245 22.89 21.71 6.67
N GLY A 246 22.11 20.67 7.00
CA GLY A 246 21.46 20.51 8.31
C GLY A 246 20.29 21.45 8.58
N SER A 247 19.86 22.26 7.61
CA SER A 247 18.73 23.19 7.76
C SER A 247 17.39 22.46 7.93
N PRO A 248 16.43 22.97 8.73
CA PRO A 248 15.11 22.35 8.87
C PRO A 248 14.34 22.33 7.53
N LEU A 249 13.76 21.18 7.19
CA LEU A 249 12.92 21.05 6.01
C LEU A 249 11.55 21.72 6.23
N SER A 250 11.00 22.32 5.16
CA SER A 250 9.65 22.91 5.16
C SER A 250 8.53 21.88 5.28
N LYS A 251 8.79 20.64 4.83
CA LYS A 251 8.02 19.42 5.09
C LYS A 251 8.99 18.27 5.36
N PRO A 252 8.72 17.36 6.31
CA PRO A 252 9.55 16.18 6.47
C PRO A 252 9.53 15.27 5.23
N ILE A 253 10.67 14.66 4.90
CA ILE A 253 10.78 13.69 3.80
C ILE A 253 10.83 12.28 4.39
N ALA A 254 10.04 11.38 3.83
CA ALA A 254 9.86 10.04 4.33
C ALA A 254 10.43 8.97 3.39
N HIS A 255 11.37 8.21 3.92
CA HIS A 255 12.06 7.12 3.22
C HIS A 255 11.50 5.78 3.68
N LEU A 256 10.87 5.04 2.78
CA LEU A 256 10.44 3.66 3.03
C LEU A 256 11.56 2.67 2.70
N ILE A 257 11.77 1.68 3.56
CA ILE A 257 12.82 0.66 3.44
C ILE A 257 12.23 -0.70 3.82
N ASP A 258 12.26 -1.68 2.90
CA ASP A 258 11.88 -3.07 3.19
C ASP A 258 13.15 -3.92 3.43
N LEU A 259 13.35 -4.34 4.67
CA LEU A 259 14.51 -5.14 5.11
C LEU A 259 14.06 -6.57 5.44
N TRP A 260 15.00 -7.51 5.40
CA TRP A 260 14.74 -8.94 5.48
C TRP A 260 15.69 -9.64 6.43
N ARG A 261 15.15 -10.45 7.35
CA ARG A 261 15.92 -11.33 8.23
C ARG A 261 16.35 -12.61 7.50
N ILE A 262 17.62 -12.67 7.10
CA ILE A 262 18.28 -13.94 6.75
C ILE A 262 18.58 -14.69 8.05
N ARG A 263 18.28 -15.99 8.12
CA ARG A 263 18.59 -16.87 9.25
C ARG A 263 19.61 -17.91 8.82
N SER A 264 20.63 -18.13 9.65
CA SER A 264 21.76 -19.01 9.37
C SER A 264 22.31 -19.66 10.65
N ALA A 265 23.18 -20.66 10.50
CA ALA A 265 23.85 -21.29 11.64
C ALA A 265 24.76 -20.35 12.45
N ILE A 266 25.20 -19.22 11.86
CA ILE A 266 26.02 -18.19 12.53
C ILE A 266 25.20 -17.03 13.11
N GLY A 267 23.87 -17.07 13.00
CA GLY A 267 22.96 -16.03 13.50
C GLY A 267 22.02 -15.47 12.44
N ILE A 268 21.48 -14.28 12.74
CA ILE A 268 20.44 -13.59 11.99
C ILE A 268 21.03 -12.29 11.42
N GLN A 269 20.93 -12.09 10.11
CA GLN A 269 21.35 -10.86 9.44
C GLN A 269 20.12 -10.10 8.94
N ILE A 270 20.18 -8.76 8.98
CA ILE A 270 19.16 -7.89 8.39
C ILE A 270 19.80 -7.11 7.25
N VAL A 271 19.21 -7.20 6.07
CA VAL A 271 19.68 -6.63 4.80
C VAL A 271 18.48 -6.15 3.97
N PRO A 272 18.66 -5.30 2.95
CA PRO A 272 17.58 -4.94 2.03
C PRO A 272 16.91 -6.18 1.40
N ARG A 273 15.58 -6.18 1.29
CA ARG A 273 14.84 -7.30 0.69
C ARG A 273 15.24 -7.55 -0.76
N VAL A 274 15.34 -6.48 -1.55
CA VAL A 274 15.65 -6.54 -2.98
C VAL A 274 17.02 -7.19 -3.27
N SER A 275 18.02 -7.07 -2.39
CA SER A 275 19.32 -7.73 -2.54
C SER A 275 19.32 -9.22 -2.20
N THR A 276 18.21 -9.77 -1.67
CA THR A 276 18.10 -11.20 -1.30
C THR A 276 17.13 -11.96 -2.20
N VAL A 277 15.88 -11.50 -2.30
CA VAL A 277 14.81 -12.17 -3.06
C VAL A 277 14.59 -11.59 -4.45
N LYS A 278 15.45 -10.63 -4.88
CA LYS A 278 15.40 -9.95 -6.21
C LYS A 278 14.02 -9.38 -6.57
N THR A 279 13.25 -9.06 -5.54
CA THR A 279 11.88 -8.54 -5.59
C THR A 279 11.70 -7.60 -4.40
N SER A 280 10.78 -6.65 -4.56
CA SER A 280 10.22 -5.86 -3.46
C SER A 280 8.73 -5.68 -3.77
N GLU A 281 7.90 -5.47 -2.76
CA GLU A 281 6.56 -4.94 -3.03
C GLU A 281 6.67 -3.42 -3.24
N PRO A 282 6.02 -2.85 -4.28
CA PRO A 282 6.00 -1.41 -4.49
C PRO A 282 5.32 -0.75 -3.30
N CYS A 283 6.07 -0.04 -2.46
CA CYS A 283 5.66 0.16 -1.07
C CYS A 283 4.39 1.00 -0.92
N TYR A 284 4.12 1.90 -1.87
CA TYR A 284 2.87 2.69 -1.93
C TYR A 284 1.61 1.85 -2.23
N SER A 285 1.74 0.59 -2.69
CA SER A 285 0.60 -0.34 -2.83
C SER A 285 -0.05 -0.67 -1.47
N CYS A 286 0.73 -0.66 -0.40
CA CYS A 286 0.23 -0.76 0.99
C CYS A 286 0.19 0.59 1.71
N HIS A 287 0.89 1.61 1.21
CA HIS A 287 1.12 2.89 1.88
C HIS A 287 0.80 4.09 0.98
N GLN A 288 -0.45 4.53 0.93
CA GLN A 288 -0.83 5.78 0.24
C GLN A 288 -0.27 7.05 0.91
N SER A 289 0.32 6.92 2.10
CA SER A 289 1.12 7.94 2.78
C SER A 289 2.26 7.30 3.56
N PRO A 290 3.38 8.00 3.77
CA PRO A 290 4.45 7.51 4.61
C PRO A 290 4.07 7.39 6.09
N LEU A 291 2.98 8.03 6.50
CA LEU A 291 2.64 8.25 7.89
C LEU A 291 1.18 7.90 8.16
N ILE A 292 0.96 6.60 8.39
CA ILE A 292 -0.35 6.05 8.74
C ILE A 292 -0.42 5.90 10.27
N LYS A 293 -1.51 6.39 10.87
CA LYS A 293 -1.78 6.19 12.30
C LYS A 293 -1.84 4.70 12.62
N ILE A 294 -1.06 4.27 13.61
CA ILE A 294 -1.05 2.88 14.08
C ILE A 294 -2.39 2.58 14.78
N ASN A 295 -3.23 1.79 14.12
CA ASN A 295 -4.54 1.36 14.60
C ASN A 295 -4.54 -0.17 14.83
N PRO A 296 -4.05 -0.65 15.99
CA PRO A 296 -3.91 -2.08 16.25
C PRO A 296 -5.29 -2.75 16.38
N GLN A 297 -5.32 -4.08 16.24
CA GLN A 297 -6.51 -4.87 16.59
C GLN A 297 -6.88 -4.63 18.07
N PRO A 298 -8.17 -4.48 18.40
CA PRO A 298 -8.62 -4.35 19.79
C PRO A 298 -8.01 -5.40 20.70
N ASP A 299 -7.78 -5.02 21.96
CA ASP A 299 -7.30 -5.88 23.05
C ASP A 299 -5.92 -6.54 22.83
N THR A 300 -5.17 -6.11 21.81
CA THR A 300 -3.80 -6.62 21.54
C THR A 300 -2.69 -5.74 22.12
N VAL A 301 -2.99 -4.47 22.45
CA VAL A 301 -2.13 -3.59 23.27
C VAL A 301 -2.70 -3.57 24.68
N LYS A 302 -2.31 -4.55 25.50
CA LYS A 302 -2.99 -4.92 26.75
C LYS A 302 -2.59 -4.07 27.96
N ASP A 303 -1.30 -3.79 28.13
CA ASP A 303 -0.78 -3.02 29.26
C ASP A 303 -0.81 -1.50 29.00
N ASP A 304 -0.71 -0.72 30.07
CA ASP A 304 -0.86 0.73 29.98
C ASP A 304 0.39 1.47 29.48
N LEU A 305 1.59 0.88 29.61
CA LEU A 305 2.81 1.50 29.09
C LEU A 305 2.85 1.45 27.57
N SER A 306 2.42 0.34 26.96
CA SER A 306 2.37 0.19 25.51
C SER A 306 1.15 0.91 24.90
N LYS A 307 0.09 1.18 25.67
CA LYS A 307 -0.94 2.18 25.31
C LYS A 307 -0.37 3.59 25.31
N ILE A 308 0.38 3.99 26.34
CA ILE A 308 1.04 5.31 26.43
C ILE A 308 2.01 5.49 25.26
N ASP A 309 2.83 4.48 24.94
CA ASP A 309 3.73 4.52 23.78
C ASP A 309 2.97 4.60 22.46
N LEU A 310 1.87 3.83 22.29
CA LEU A 310 1.01 3.92 21.10
C LEU A 310 0.41 5.33 20.91
N TYR A 311 -0.03 5.99 21.99
CA TYR A 311 -0.49 7.38 21.92
C TYR A 311 0.66 8.33 21.57
N ALA A 312 1.81 8.24 22.24
CA ALA A 312 2.96 9.09 21.97
C ALA A 312 3.52 8.94 20.54
N ILE A 313 3.54 7.71 20.01
CA ILE A 313 3.90 7.38 18.63
C ILE A 313 2.91 8.02 17.65
N ASN A 314 1.60 7.87 17.89
CA ASN A 314 0.57 8.43 17.02
C ASN A 314 0.51 9.97 17.07
N ASP A 315 0.74 10.59 18.23
CA ASP A 315 0.85 12.04 18.36
C ASP A 315 2.14 12.58 17.71
N GLN A 316 3.24 11.82 17.72
CA GLN A 316 4.44 12.18 16.95
C GLN A 316 4.20 12.07 15.44
N ILE A 317 3.59 10.98 14.97
CA ILE A 317 3.18 10.79 13.56
C ILE A 317 2.34 11.99 13.08
N LYS A 318 1.39 12.45 13.90
CA LYS A 318 0.54 13.61 13.61
C LYS A 318 1.31 14.94 13.48
N LYS A 319 2.43 15.14 14.20
CA LYS A 319 3.20 16.40 14.17
C LYS A 319 3.93 16.65 12.85
N TYR A 320 4.26 15.60 12.09
CA TYR A 320 4.91 15.76 10.79
C TYR A 320 3.99 16.35 9.71
N GLY A 321 2.66 16.22 9.88
CA GLY A 321 1.68 16.65 8.89
C GLY A 321 1.84 15.94 7.55
N ALA A 322 1.73 16.70 6.46
CA ALA A 322 1.85 16.21 5.09
C ALA A 322 3.31 15.98 4.68
N ALA A 323 3.97 15.00 5.30
CA ALA A 323 5.31 14.54 4.91
C ALA A 323 5.29 13.95 3.50
N GLU A 324 6.36 14.20 2.74
CA GLU A 324 6.48 13.80 1.34
C GLU A 324 7.25 12.49 1.19
N PHE A 325 6.93 11.69 0.17
CA PHE A 325 7.67 10.46 -0.09
C PHE A 325 8.99 10.74 -0.82
N ALA A 326 10.09 10.15 -0.34
CA ALA A 326 11.35 10.16 -1.06
C ALA A 326 11.19 9.47 -2.43
N GLY A 327 11.46 10.21 -3.52
CA GLY A 327 11.41 9.68 -4.88
C GLY A 327 10.00 9.50 -5.48
N LEU A 328 8.94 10.12 -4.93
CA LEU A 328 7.56 9.98 -5.42
C LEU A 328 6.80 11.32 -5.32
N ASP A 329 6.30 11.84 -6.46
CA ASP A 329 5.39 12.98 -6.46
C ASP A 329 3.99 12.51 -6.01
N ARG A 330 3.37 13.20 -5.04
CA ARG A 330 2.00 12.89 -4.59
C ARG A 330 0.95 13.09 -5.71
N ASN A 331 1.24 13.95 -6.69
CA ASN A 331 0.38 14.16 -7.86
C ASN A 331 0.38 12.97 -8.84
N ASP A 332 1.31 12.01 -8.68
CA ASP A 332 1.33 10.76 -9.46
C ASP A 332 0.31 9.72 -8.97
N LEU A 333 -0.32 9.95 -7.81
CA LEU A 333 -1.15 8.96 -7.12
C LEU A 333 -2.66 9.09 -7.42
N GLY A 334 -3.06 10.04 -8.25
CA GLY A 334 -4.46 10.28 -8.63
C GLY A 334 -5.24 11.20 -7.67
N PRO A 335 -6.56 11.37 -7.89
CA PRO A 335 -7.40 12.25 -7.08
C PRO A 335 -7.63 11.69 -5.67
N VAL A 336 -8.11 12.55 -4.75
CA VAL A 336 -8.43 12.18 -3.36
C VAL A 336 -9.82 11.55 -3.28
N VAL A 337 -9.95 10.44 -2.54
CA VAL A 337 -11.18 9.67 -2.36
C VAL A 337 -12.17 10.42 -1.48
N GLY A 338 -13.43 10.46 -1.90
CA GLY A 338 -14.50 11.14 -1.15
C GLY A 338 -14.30 12.65 -1.04
N ASP A 339 -13.54 13.26 -1.95
CA ASP A 339 -13.38 14.71 -2.03
C ASP A 339 -14.49 15.30 -2.91
N VAL A 340 -15.68 15.48 -2.32
CA VAL A 340 -16.90 15.94 -3.01
C VAL A 340 -16.85 17.46 -3.20
N VAL A 341 -15.91 17.92 -4.04
CA VAL A 341 -15.64 19.34 -4.30
C VAL A 341 -16.50 19.94 -5.42
N SER A 342 -17.19 19.11 -6.20
CA SER A 342 -18.05 19.53 -7.32
C SER A 342 -19.49 19.02 -7.19
N GLU A 343 -20.42 19.80 -7.77
CA GLU A 343 -21.85 19.44 -7.89
C GLU A 343 -22.04 18.09 -8.62
N GLU A 344 -21.19 17.80 -9.61
CA GLU A 344 -21.21 16.52 -10.34
C GLU A 344 -20.86 15.31 -9.45
N GLN A 345 -19.87 15.44 -8.54
CA GLN A 345 -19.56 14.40 -7.57
C GLN A 345 -20.71 14.22 -6.56
N LEU A 346 -21.32 15.32 -6.12
CA LEU A 346 -22.47 15.28 -5.21
C LEU A 346 -23.68 14.58 -5.85
N LEU A 347 -23.99 14.90 -7.12
CA LEU A 347 -25.04 14.24 -7.88
C LEU A 347 -24.74 12.75 -8.09
N ARG A 348 -23.51 12.36 -8.45
CA ARG A 348 -23.13 10.93 -8.59
C ARG A 348 -23.19 10.17 -7.26
N ALA A 349 -22.86 10.81 -6.14
CA ALA A 349 -23.05 10.24 -4.80
C ALA A 349 -24.54 10.01 -4.51
N GLN A 350 -25.39 11.02 -4.75
CA GLN A 350 -26.85 10.91 -4.60
C GLN A 350 -27.47 9.84 -5.51
N GLU A 351 -27.10 9.79 -6.80
CA GLU A 351 -27.54 8.74 -7.74
C GLU A 351 -27.18 7.34 -7.22
N CYS A 352 -25.95 7.17 -6.73
CA CYS A 352 -25.51 5.89 -6.19
C CYS A 352 -26.33 5.48 -4.96
N VAL A 353 -26.48 6.36 -3.98
CA VAL A 353 -27.20 6.08 -2.73
C VAL A 353 -28.69 5.83 -3.00
N ARG A 354 -29.31 6.60 -3.91
CA ARG A 354 -30.69 6.38 -4.36
C ARG A 354 -30.91 5.05 -5.10
N SER A 355 -29.86 4.41 -5.62
CA SER A 355 -29.98 3.05 -6.17
C SER A 355 -30.14 1.94 -5.10
N PHE A 356 -30.01 2.29 -3.81
CA PHE A 356 -30.18 1.38 -2.67
C PHE A 356 -31.33 1.75 -1.73
N THR A 357 -31.76 3.02 -1.70
CA THR A 357 -32.85 3.48 -0.82
C THR A 357 -33.62 4.67 -1.42
N ALA A 358 -34.91 4.78 -1.09
CA ALA A 358 -35.76 5.92 -1.41
C ALA A 358 -35.97 6.88 -0.21
N ASP A 359 -35.37 6.57 0.94
CA ASP A 359 -35.41 7.39 2.16
C ASP A 359 -34.47 8.60 2.03
N ASP A 360 -35.05 9.80 1.91
CA ASP A 360 -34.28 11.05 1.75
C ASP A 360 -33.43 11.42 2.98
N GLU A 361 -33.80 11.02 4.20
CA GLU A 361 -32.99 11.25 5.39
C GLU A 361 -31.73 10.38 5.33
N LEU A 362 -31.89 9.09 5.02
CA LEU A 362 -30.77 8.17 4.82
C LEU A 362 -29.92 8.54 3.59
N VAL A 363 -30.51 9.05 2.52
CA VAL A 363 -29.76 9.57 1.36
C VAL A 363 -28.84 10.71 1.79
N ASN A 364 -29.39 11.73 2.46
CA ASN A 364 -28.62 12.89 2.90
C ASN A 364 -27.54 12.50 3.92
N LEU A 365 -27.85 11.61 4.86
CA LEU A 365 -26.89 11.13 5.86
C LEU A 365 -25.72 10.38 5.21
N VAL A 366 -26.00 9.40 4.34
CA VAL A 366 -24.94 8.62 3.66
C VAL A 366 -24.08 9.52 2.77
N VAL A 367 -24.69 10.43 2.00
CA VAL A 367 -23.95 11.38 1.14
C VAL A 367 -23.10 12.34 1.99
N SER A 368 -23.61 12.83 3.13
CA SER A 368 -22.80 13.64 4.06
C SER A 368 -21.62 12.84 4.64
N SER A 369 -21.79 11.54 4.86
CA SER A 369 -20.75 10.60 5.28
C SER A 369 -19.73 10.21 4.18
N MET A 370 -19.95 10.57 2.91
CA MET A 370 -19.00 10.32 1.81
C MET A 370 -17.85 11.34 1.72
N HIS A 371 -17.86 12.41 2.52
CA HIS A 371 -16.80 13.43 2.56
C HIS A 371 -15.53 12.94 3.28
N CYS A 372 -14.87 11.90 2.74
CA CYS A 372 -13.69 11.29 3.35
C CYS A 372 -12.53 12.29 3.55
N SER A 373 -12.40 13.30 2.68
CA SER A 373 -11.36 14.35 2.79
C SER A 373 -11.46 15.22 4.06
N SER A 374 -12.62 15.23 4.74
CA SER A 374 -12.77 15.87 6.06
C SER A 374 -11.79 15.31 7.13
N CYS A 375 -11.44 14.04 7.00
CA CYS A 375 -10.38 13.37 7.77
C CYS A 375 -9.08 13.23 6.96
N HIS A 376 -9.19 12.88 5.69
CA HIS A 376 -8.10 12.48 4.79
C HIS A 376 -7.69 13.64 3.88
N ASN A 377 -6.92 14.59 4.44
CA ASN A 377 -6.51 15.85 3.77
C ASN A 377 -5.01 16.17 3.93
N GLY A 378 -4.19 15.17 4.27
CA GLY A 378 -2.74 15.29 4.44
C GLY A 378 -2.32 16.01 5.73
N HIS A 379 -3.14 16.95 6.22
CA HIS A 379 -2.90 17.72 7.43
C HIS A 379 -3.36 16.99 8.71
N ARG A 380 -4.47 16.24 8.65
CA ARG A 380 -5.03 15.52 9.82
C ARG A 380 -4.79 14.02 9.77
N GLN A 381 -5.02 13.41 8.61
CA GLN A 381 -4.71 12.03 8.27
C GLN A 381 -4.27 11.97 6.80
N PHE A 382 -3.75 10.82 6.37
CA PHE A 382 -3.26 10.57 5.03
C PHE A 382 -4.29 10.80 3.91
N GLU A 383 -3.80 11.23 2.74
CA GLU A 383 -4.44 11.06 1.42
C GLU A 383 -4.91 9.61 1.19
N LEU A 384 -6.22 9.35 1.30
CA LEU A 384 -6.85 8.29 0.52
C LEU A 384 -6.86 8.75 -0.94
N GLN A 385 -6.14 8.07 -1.83
CA GLN A 385 -6.11 8.42 -3.26
C GLN A 385 -6.58 7.25 -4.14
N TYR A 386 -7.15 7.55 -5.30
CA TYR A 386 -7.71 6.57 -6.24
C TYR A 386 -6.62 5.83 -7.04
N TYR A 387 -5.80 5.02 -6.36
CA TYR A 387 -4.69 4.32 -7.00
C TYR A 387 -5.11 2.98 -7.63
N ALA A 388 -5.41 2.98 -8.93
CA ALA A 388 -5.74 1.78 -9.69
C ALA A 388 -4.50 1.07 -10.31
N ALA A 389 -3.30 1.62 -10.19
CA ALA A 389 -2.09 1.08 -10.83
C ALA A 389 -1.44 -0.10 -10.04
N MET A 390 -2.29 -1.01 -9.57
CA MET A 390 -1.96 -2.24 -8.84
C MET A 390 -2.44 -3.45 -9.65
N PRO A 391 -1.66 -4.54 -9.76
CA PRO A 391 -2.14 -5.77 -10.40
C PRO A 391 -3.23 -6.46 -9.55
N ASN A 392 -4.49 -6.14 -9.83
CA ASN A 392 -5.72 -6.91 -9.56
C ASN A 392 -5.99 -7.40 -8.12
N GLN A 393 -5.37 -6.82 -7.08
CA GLN A 393 -5.58 -7.26 -5.68
C GLN A 393 -5.76 -6.16 -4.63
N PHE A 394 -5.39 -4.90 -4.89
CA PHE A 394 -5.31 -3.86 -3.84
C PHE A 394 -6.09 -2.57 -4.11
N ALA A 395 -6.95 -2.53 -5.15
CA ALA A 395 -7.84 -1.40 -5.42
C ALA A 395 -8.74 -1.11 -4.19
N LEU A 396 -8.28 -0.17 -3.36
CA LEU A 396 -8.74 0.13 -2.00
C LEU A 396 -9.29 -1.11 -1.27
N ASP A 397 -8.39 -2.07 -0.95
CA ASP A 397 -8.71 -3.42 -0.45
C ASP A 397 -10.10 -3.45 0.20
N THR A 398 -11.05 -4.03 -0.54
CA THR A 398 -12.47 -3.94 -0.18
C THR A 398 -12.75 -4.59 1.17
N ASN A 399 -11.85 -5.46 1.66
CA ASN A 399 -11.87 -5.98 3.02
C ASN A 399 -11.47 -4.91 4.04
N MET A 400 -10.42 -4.11 3.81
CA MET A 400 -10.05 -2.96 4.65
C MET A 400 -11.16 -1.91 4.73
N LEU A 401 -11.75 -1.52 3.60
CA LEU A 401 -12.88 -0.56 3.60
C LEU A 401 -14.10 -1.15 4.33
N ARG A 402 -14.50 -2.40 4.01
CA ARG A 402 -15.62 -3.09 4.65
C ARG A 402 -15.41 -3.28 6.16
N GLN A 403 -14.20 -3.66 6.58
CA GLN A 403 -13.86 -3.80 7.99
C GLN A 403 -13.99 -2.45 8.70
N SER A 404 -13.38 -1.39 8.17
CA SER A 404 -13.37 -0.07 8.81
C SER A 404 -14.76 0.58 8.85
N ILE A 405 -15.56 0.43 7.79
CA ILE A 405 -16.85 1.10 7.63
C ILE A 405 -18.03 0.29 8.21
N VAL A 406 -18.11 -1.00 7.89
CA VAL A 406 -19.30 -1.83 8.16
C VAL A 406 -19.15 -2.64 9.44
N ILE A 407 -17.95 -3.13 9.76
CA ILE A 407 -17.73 -4.10 10.86
C ILE A 407 -17.25 -3.38 12.13
N ASP A 408 -16.11 -2.70 12.07
CA ASP A 408 -15.52 -1.92 13.17
C ASP A 408 -16.26 -0.60 13.41
N LYS A 409 -16.98 -0.09 12.38
CA LYS A 409 -17.73 1.18 12.38
C LYS A 409 -16.88 2.41 12.76
N THR A 410 -15.57 2.35 12.48
CA THR A 410 -14.59 3.40 12.80
C THR A 410 -14.47 4.48 11.73
N MET A 411 -14.96 4.22 10.52
CA MET A 411 -14.93 5.17 9.40
C MET A 411 -16.32 5.28 8.74
N PRO A 412 -16.79 6.50 8.40
CA PRO A 412 -16.53 7.72 9.17
C PRO A 412 -16.90 7.50 10.67
N PRO A 413 -16.37 8.31 11.59
CA PRO A 413 -16.70 8.26 13.01
C PRO A 413 -18.08 8.90 13.32
N ASP A 414 -19.08 8.59 12.49
CA ASP A 414 -20.45 9.07 12.60
C ASP A 414 -21.32 8.03 13.35
N PRO A 415 -21.84 8.34 14.56
CA PRO A 415 -22.69 7.44 15.33
C PRO A 415 -24.16 7.40 14.84
N ALA A 416 -24.60 8.36 14.01
CA ALA A 416 -25.94 8.33 13.41
C ALA A 416 -26.00 7.38 12.21
N LEU A 417 -24.87 7.15 11.52
CA LEU A 417 -24.79 6.28 10.35
C LEU A 417 -25.00 4.80 10.73
N SER A 418 -26.21 4.31 10.46
CA SER A 418 -26.71 2.97 10.77
C SER A 418 -26.03 1.84 9.98
N ASP A 419 -26.25 0.58 10.38
CA ASP A 419 -25.68 -0.61 9.73
C ASP A 419 -26.17 -0.84 8.28
N SER A 420 -27.28 -0.23 7.87
CA SER A 420 -27.69 -0.14 6.47
C SER A 420 -26.97 1.01 5.76
N GLY A 421 -26.95 2.21 6.36
CA GLY A 421 -26.21 3.37 5.83
C GLY A 421 -24.73 3.08 5.60
N ARG A 422 -24.07 2.37 6.52
CA ARG A 422 -22.66 1.93 6.42
C ARG A 422 -22.42 0.97 5.27
N LYS A 423 -23.38 0.10 4.94
CA LYS A 423 -23.29 -0.78 3.76
C LYS A 423 -23.46 0.01 2.47
N ILE A 424 -24.45 0.90 2.40
CA ILE A 424 -24.70 1.74 1.22
C ILE A 424 -23.49 2.67 0.96
N LEU A 425 -22.92 3.25 2.02
CA LEU A 425 -21.69 4.04 1.96
C LEU A 425 -20.53 3.22 1.37
N PHE A 426 -20.27 2.02 1.92
CA PHE A 426 -19.23 1.13 1.42
C PHE A 426 -19.42 0.79 -0.07
N GLU A 427 -20.62 0.36 -0.46
CA GLU A 427 -20.94 0.00 -1.85
C GLU A 427 -20.79 1.21 -2.80
N CYS A 428 -21.13 2.43 -2.35
CA CYS A 428 -20.99 3.63 -3.17
C CYS A 428 -19.55 4.13 -3.28
N LEU A 429 -18.74 4.04 -2.22
CA LEU A 429 -17.30 4.29 -2.32
C LEU A 429 -16.65 3.30 -3.28
N VAL A 430 -16.95 2.00 -3.17
CA VAL A 430 -16.44 0.97 -4.11
C VAL A 430 -16.86 1.27 -5.57
N ARG A 431 -18.10 1.73 -5.79
CA ARG A 431 -18.57 2.14 -7.12
C ARG A 431 -17.96 3.45 -7.64
N GLN A 432 -17.43 4.32 -6.79
CA GLN A 432 -16.62 5.47 -7.23
C GLN A 432 -15.20 5.03 -7.61
N THR A 433 -14.68 3.96 -6.99
CA THR A 433 -13.30 3.50 -7.17
C THR A 433 -13.10 2.48 -8.30
N SER A 434 -14.14 1.72 -8.68
CA SER A 434 -14.03 0.67 -9.71
C SER A 434 -15.32 0.46 -10.50
N ARG A 435 -15.37 0.97 -11.75
CA ARG A 435 -16.41 0.68 -12.74
C ARG A 435 -15.87 0.60 -14.18
N PRO A 436 -15.42 -0.59 -14.65
CA PRO A 436 -15.00 -0.77 -16.03
C PRO A 436 -16.18 -0.71 -17.04
N ASP A 437 -17.42 -0.66 -16.56
CA ASP A 437 -18.63 -0.55 -17.37
C ASP A 437 -19.06 0.90 -17.68
N ILE A 438 -18.58 1.90 -16.93
CA ILE A 438 -18.89 3.32 -17.17
C ILE A 438 -17.70 4.22 -16.79
N LEU A 439 -17.27 5.11 -17.69
CA LEU A 439 -16.26 6.16 -17.44
C LEU A 439 -16.79 7.29 -16.50
N LYS A 440 -17.32 6.91 -15.34
CA LYS A 440 -17.91 7.78 -14.31
C LYS A 440 -17.31 7.53 -12.91
N GLY A 441 -16.27 6.71 -12.80
CA GLY A 441 -15.40 6.68 -11.61
C GLY A 441 -14.62 7.99 -11.50
N ASP A 442 -14.23 8.38 -10.28
CA ASP A 442 -13.51 9.65 -10.07
C ASP A 442 -12.11 9.63 -10.71
N LEU A 443 -11.48 8.44 -10.79
CA LEU A 443 -10.24 8.24 -11.52
C LEU A 443 -10.43 8.56 -13.01
N GLU A 444 -11.41 7.94 -13.67
CA GLU A 444 -11.68 8.17 -15.09
C GLU A 444 -12.05 9.63 -15.36
N GLN A 445 -12.75 10.31 -14.44
CA GLN A 445 -13.03 11.74 -14.57
C GLN A 445 -11.76 12.59 -14.47
N TRP A 446 -10.87 12.35 -13.50
CA TRP A 446 -9.59 13.06 -13.38
C TRP A 446 -8.63 12.79 -14.56
N LEU A 447 -8.67 11.59 -15.13
CA LEU A 447 -7.96 11.26 -16.38
C LEU A 447 -8.56 11.95 -17.62
N LEU A 448 -9.84 12.34 -17.58
CA LEU A 448 -10.56 13.01 -18.67
C LEU A 448 -10.63 14.54 -18.53
N GLU A 449 -10.41 15.08 -17.33
CA GLU A 449 -10.65 16.46 -16.89
C GLU A 449 -10.21 17.57 -17.87
N SER A 450 -11.18 18.31 -18.40
CA SER A 450 -10.93 19.49 -19.23
C SER A 450 -10.57 20.70 -18.37
N ASP A 451 -9.70 21.57 -18.90
CA ASP A 451 -9.19 22.77 -18.21
C ASP A 451 -10.31 23.80 -17.90
N LEU A 452 -11.50 23.62 -18.47
CA LEU A 452 -12.69 24.48 -18.44
C LEU A 452 -13.44 24.55 -17.08
N ARG A 453 -12.78 24.25 -15.95
CA ARG A 453 -13.37 24.26 -14.59
C ARG A 453 -12.76 25.29 -13.62
N ASN A 454 -11.90 26.19 -14.11
CA ASN A 454 -11.33 27.33 -13.36
C ASN A 454 -11.75 28.68 -13.99
#